data_AF-A0A4U2YNB3-F1
#
_entry.id   AF-A0A4U2YNB3-F1
#
_cell.length_a   1.000
_cell.length_b   1.000
_cell.length_c   1.000
_cell.angle_alpha   90.00
_cell.angle_beta   90.00
_cell.angle_gamma   90.00
#
_symmetry.space_group_name_H-M   'P 1'
#
loop_
_entity.id
_entity.type
_entity.pdbx_description
1 polymer ?
#
loop_
_entity_poly.entity_id
_entity_poly.type
_entity_poly.pdbx_seq_one_letter_code
_entity_poly.pdbx_strand_id
1 'polypeptide(L)'
;MNQHRPTVGDAVTALPRIDLFALGGTIASVPAYEEEGALPAVGADDLLASVPQLAGVAEVRATQVLQVPSCEVTVRDLVGLVGRLQAAVEAGAQGVVVTQGTDTLEEAAFVVDLLWDRPEPVVFTGALRTPDSPGADGPANLLAAVQVAASDAARDLGVVVCLNAEIHAARLVRKTHASNPAAFTSPGAGPLGWVSEGRVGIVTRPVRSAPWRELDAVKSLNAGTTLPRVALVRVGLGEDAHLLEAVEAASFDGVVVEGVGGGHVPRALVPVLARLAERTPVLLASRTGAGEVLSRTYGYPGAEIDLLSRGLVGVGRLDGAKARLALVLALAAGHDRATAADLVSQIGGGW
;
A
#
# COMPACT_ATOMS: atom_id res chain seq x y z
N MET A 1 -63.77 -10.13 -2.37
CA MET A 1 -63.03 -9.25 -3.29
C MET A 1 -61.57 -9.67 -3.25
N ASN A 2 -61.15 -10.47 -4.24
CA ASN A 2 -59.75 -10.81 -4.49
C ASN A 2 -59.02 -9.55 -4.96
N GLN A 3 -57.95 -9.16 -4.29
CA GLN A 3 -56.95 -8.28 -4.88
C GLN A 3 -55.63 -9.05 -4.97
N HIS A 4 -55.25 -9.34 -6.21
CA HIS A 4 -53.95 -9.84 -6.60
C HIS A 4 -52.85 -8.92 -6.04
N ARG A 5 -51.98 -9.47 -5.19
CA ARG A 5 -50.63 -8.93 -4.98
C ARG A 5 -49.83 -9.24 -6.24
N PRO A 6 -49.16 -8.26 -6.86
CA PRO A 6 -48.23 -8.56 -7.94
C PRO A 6 -47.05 -9.35 -7.35
N THR A 7 -46.80 -10.53 -7.90
CA THR A 7 -45.55 -11.27 -7.70
C THR A 7 -44.45 -10.50 -8.42
N VAL A 8 -43.63 -9.77 -7.66
CA VAL A 8 -42.32 -9.34 -8.15
C VAL A 8 -41.54 -10.63 -8.39
N GLY A 9 -41.25 -10.91 -9.66
CA GLY A 9 -40.33 -11.99 -9.99
C GLY A 9 -38.98 -11.62 -9.41
N ASP A 10 -38.50 -12.42 -8.46
CA ASP A 10 -37.11 -12.39 -8.04
C ASP A 10 -36.28 -12.79 -9.26
N ALA A 11 -35.83 -11.79 -10.02
CA ALA A 11 -34.65 -11.98 -10.83
C ALA A 11 -33.55 -12.32 -9.84
N VAL A 12 -33.16 -13.60 -9.78
CA VAL A 12 -31.96 -14.04 -9.08
C VAL A 12 -30.81 -13.32 -9.76
N THR A 13 -30.46 -12.13 -9.27
CA THR A 13 -29.25 -11.44 -9.70
C THR A 13 -28.10 -12.35 -9.32
N ALA A 14 -27.38 -12.83 -10.32
CA ALA A 14 -26.18 -13.63 -10.09
C ALA A 14 -25.27 -12.87 -9.11
N LEU A 15 -24.73 -13.59 -8.13
CA LEU A 15 -23.81 -13.00 -7.16
C LEU A 15 -22.61 -12.39 -7.90
N PRO A 16 -22.05 -11.28 -7.39
CA PRO A 16 -20.89 -10.66 -7.99
C PRO A 16 -19.71 -11.64 -8.00
N ARG A 17 -18.97 -11.70 -9.11
CA ARG A 17 -17.73 -12.47 -9.17
C ARG A 17 -16.59 -11.67 -8.56
N ILE A 18 -15.95 -12.23 -7.54
CA ILE A 18 -14.78 -11.65 -6.88
C ILE A 18 -13.60 -12.61 -6.98
N ASP A 19 -12.47 -12.14 -7.49
CA ASP A 19 -11.27 -12.96 -7.59
C ASP A 19 -10.33 -12.64 -6.41
N LEU A 20 -9.94 -13.67 -5.65
CA LEU A 20 -9.05 -13.58 -4.50
C LEU A 20 -7.65 -14.06 -4.88
N PHE A 21 -6.64 -13.23 -4.59
CA PHE A 21 -5.24 -13.53 -4.81
C PHE A 21 -4.50 -13.61 -3.47
N ALA A 22 -3.97 -14.79 -3.15
CA ALA A 22 -3.24 -15.01 -1.91
C ALA A 22 -1.72 -14.87 -2.10
N LEU A 23 -1.09 -14.03 -1.28
CA LEU A 23 0.36 -13.84 -1.23
C LEU A 23 1.02 -14.55 -0.03
N GLY A 24 0.21 -15.06 0.91
CA GLY A 24 0.66 -15.70 2.16
C GLY A 24 0.44 -14.82 3.39
N GLY A 25 1.35 -14.96 4.38
CA GLY A 25 1.32 -14.24 5.66
C GLY A 25 0.34 -14.78 6.71
N THR A 26 0.19 -14.05 7.82
CA THR A 26 -0.46 -14.52 9.07
C THR A 26 -1.87 -15.06 8.90
N ILE A 27 -2.67 -14.47 8.00
CA ILE A 27 -4.03 -14.96 7.69
C ILE A 27 -4.01 -16.40 7.17
N ALA A 28 -2.90 -16.78 6.54
CA ALA A 28 -2.64 -18.09 5.97
C ALA A 28 -1.56 -18.87 6.74
N SER A 29 -1.23 -18.50 7.98
CA SER A 29 -0.20 -19.18 8.77
C SER A 29 -0.79 -20.17 9.77
N VAL A 30 -0.18 -21.36 9.87
CA VAL A 30 -0.48 -22.35 10.92
C VAL A 30 0.71 -22.49 11.87
N PRO A 31 0.52 -22.85 13.15
CA PRO A 31 1.62 -23.18 14.05
C PRO A 31 2.45 -24.35 13.49
N ALA A 32 3.76 -24.17 13.38
CA ALA A 32 4.72 -25.24 13.14
C ALA A 32 5.23 -25.72 14.51
N TYR A 33 4.64 -26.80 15.03
CA TYR A 33 4.96 -27.40 16.35
C TYR A 33 5.02 -26.38 17.52
N GLU A 34 5.14 -26.82 18.77
CA GLU A 34 4.96 -25.92 19.94
C GLU A 34 6.06 -24.84 20.09
N GLU A 35 7.19 -24.97 19.38
CA GLU A 35 8.36 -24.07 19.53
C GLU A 35 8.81 -23.34 18.25
N GLU A 36 8.30 -23.66 17.05
CA GLU A 36 8.84 -23.08 15.79
C GLU A 36 8.03 -21.87 15.26
N GLY A 37 6.99 -21.44 15.97
CA GLY A 37 6.16 -20.30 15.58
C GLY A 37 5.23 -20.60 14.39
N ALA A 38 4.51 -19.60 13.88
CA ALA A 38 3.54 -19.80 12.80
C ALA A 38 4.17 -19.58 11.41
N LEU A 39 3.96 -20.51 10.47
CA LEU A 39 4.45 -20.44 9.09
C LEU A 39 3.31 -20.39 8.08
N PRO A 40 3.42 -19.64 6.97
CA PRO A 40 2.42 -19.64 5.89
C PRO A 40 2.21 -21.04 5.29
N ALA A 41 1.03 -21.64 5.53
CA ALA A 41 0.73 -23.02 5.12
C ALA A 41 -0.71 -23.23 4.61
N VAL A 42 -1.62 -22.27 4.85
CA VAL A 42 -3.02 -22.37 4.45
C VAL A 42 -3.16 -21.92 2.99
N GLY A 43 -3.77 -22.76 2.15
CA GLY A 43 -4.02 -22.43 0.76
C GLY A 43 -5.19 -21.45 0.59
N ALA A 44 -5.28 -20.83 -0.58
CA ALA A 44 -6.36 -19.88 -0.88
C ALA A 44 -7.77 -20.51 -0.79
N ASP A 45 -7.92 -21.81 -1.12
CA ASP A 45 -9.20 -22.52 -0.98
C ASP A 45 -9.57 -22.80 0.49
N ASP A 46 -8.58 -23.09 1.33
CA ASP A 46 -8.79 -23.29 2.77
C ASP A 46 -9.23 -21.98 3.46
N LEU A 47 -8.68 -20.85 3.01
CA LEU A 47 -9.15 -19.52 3.46
C LEU A 47 -10.63 -19.31 3.15
N LEU A 48 -11.08 -19.68 1.94
CA LEU A 48 -12.51 -19.59 1.58
C LEU A 48 -13.36 -20.52 2.43
N ALA A 49 -12.92 -21.76 2.63
CA ALA A 49 -13.64 -22.75 3.44
C ALA A 49 -13.81 -22.29 4.90
N SER A 50 -12.89 -21.48 5.43
CA SER A 50 -12.98 -20.92 6.79
C SER A 50 -14.07 -19.85 6.97
N VAL A 51 -14.62 -19.30 5.88
CA VAL A 51 -15.62 -18.22 5.91
C VAL A 51 -16.84 -18.58 5.05
N PRO A 52 -17.72 -19.49 5.51
CA PRO A 52 -18.88 -19.95 4.74
C PRO A 52 -19.86 -18.82 4.40
N GLN A 53 -19.85 -17.71 5.13
CA GLN A 53 -20.69 -16.53 4.87
C GLN A 53 -20.40 -15.88 3.51
N LEU A 54 -19.22 -16.11 2.91
CA LEU A 54 -18.86 -15.60 1.58
C LEU A 54 -19.84 -16.05 0.49
N ALA A 55 -20.41 -17.26 0.61
CA ALA A 55 -21.36 -17.81 -0.35
C ALA A 55 -22.67 -16.99 -0.45
N GLY A 56 -22.98 -16.16 0.55
CA GLY A 56 -24.11 -15.23 0.50
C GLY A 56 -23.76 -13.84 -0.05
N VAL A 57 -22.48 -13.57 -0.33
CA VAL A 57 -21.98 -12.25 -0.74
C VAL A 57 -21.52 -12.26 -2.20
N ALA A 58 -20.75 -13.27 -2.61
CA ALA A 58 -20.08 -13.28 -3.92
C ALA A 58 -19.79 -14.72 -4.41
N GLU A 59 -19.66 -14.89 -5.73
CA GLU A 59 -18.96 -16.04 -6.31
C GLU A 59 -17.44 -15.76 -6.21
N VAL A 60 -16.78 -16.31 -5.20
CA VAL A 60 -15.35 -16.06 -4.96
C VAL A 60 -14.48 -17.12 -5.63
N ARG A 61 -13.50 -16.68 -6.43
CA ARG A 61 -12.50 -17.55 -7.07
C ARG A 61 -11.12 -17.27 -6.50
N ALA A 62 -10.54 -18.25 -5.84
CA ALA A 62 -9.24 -18.12 -5.20
C ALA A 62 -8.08 -18.53 -6.14
N THR A 63 -6.97 -17.82 -6.05
CA THR A 63 -5.70 -18.14 -6.72
C THR A 63 -4.54 -17.91 -5.76
N GLN A 64 -3.74 -18.95 -5.54
CA GLN A 64 -2.46 -18.81 -4.84
C GLN A 64 -1.43 -18.17 -5.78
N VAL A 65 -0.88 -17.02 -5.42
CA VAL A 65 0.16 -16.33 -6.21
C VAL A 65 1.53 -16.53 -5.59
N LEU A 66 1.65 -16.31 -4.28
CA LEU A 66 2.86 -16.50 -3.49
C LEU A 66 2.51 -17.17 -2.16
N GLN A 67 3.50 -17.69 -1.44
CA GLN A 67 3.32 -18.23 -0.09
C GLN A 67 4.51 -17.86 0.78
N VAL A 68 4.69 -16.55 1.00
CA VAL A 68 5.85 -15.99 1.71
C VAL A 68 5.43 -15.06 2.85
N PRO A 69 6.29 -14.82 3.85
CA PRO A 69 6.12 -13.71 4.78
C PRO A 69 6.07 -12.37 4.04
N SER A 70 5.32 -11.40 4.55
CA SER A 70 5.15 -10.11 3.87
C SER A 70 6.46 -9.34 3.66
N CYS A 71 7.46 -9.54 4.53
CA CYS A 71 8.79 -8.94 4.38
C CYS A 71 9.60 -9.49 3.18
N GLU A 72 9.17 -10.60 2.57
CA GLU A 72 9.80 -11.18 1.38
C GLU A 72 9.09 -10.79 0.07
N VAL A 73 7.92 -10.15 0.15
CA VAL A 73 7.21 -9.65 -1.04
C VAL A 73 8.03 -8.53 -1.69
N THR A 74 8.30 -8.68 -2.99
CA THR A 74 9.12 -7.71 -3.74
C THR A 74 8.27 -6.83 -4.67
N VAL A 75 8.84 -5.68 -5.09
CA VAL A 75 8.21 -4.81 -6.11
C VAL A 75 7.91 -5.57 -7.40
N ARG A 76 8.75 -6.52 -7.79
CA ARG A 76 8.55 -7.33 -8.99
C ARG A 76 7.33 -8.23 -8.86
N ASP A 77 7.13 -8.82 -7.69
CA ASP A 77 5.96 -9.64 -7.42
C ASP A 77 4.67 -8.82 -7.54
N LEU A 78 4.70 -7.58 -7.04
CA LEU A 78 3.57 -6.66 -7.09
C LEU A 78 3.26 -6.18 -8.52
N VAL A 79 4.29 -5.92 -9.34
CA VAL A 79 4.10 -5.63 -10.77
C VAL A 79 3.45 -6.82 -11.49
N GLY A 80 3.93 -8.04 -11.20
CA GLY A 80 3.32 -9.27 -11.73
C GLY A 80 1.88 -9.48 -11.23
N LEU A 81 1.60 -9.13 -9.97
CA LEU A 81 0.26 -9.17 -9.39
C LEU A 81 -0.68 -8.22 -10.12
N VAL A 82 -0.29 -6.96 -10.38
CA VAL A 82 -1.11 -5.98 -11.11
C VAL A 82 -1.61 -6.55 -12.44
N GLY A 83 -0.74 -7.20 -13.22
CA GLY A 83 -1.13 -7.84 -14.48
C GLY A 83 -2.18 -8.94 -14.30
N ARG A 84 -2.09 -9.73 -13.22
CA ARG A 84 -3.09 -10.77 -12.88
C ARG A 84 -4.42 -10.15 -12.45
N LEU A 85 -4.39 -9.08 -11.65
CA LEU A 85 -5.60 -8.37 -11.22
C LEU A 85 -6.33 -7.75 -12.43
N GLN A 86 -5.59 -7.14 -13.36
CA GLN A 86 -6.15 -6.58 -14.60
C GLN A 86 -6.79 -7.68 -15.46
N ALA A 87 -6.11 -8.81 -15.63
CA ALA A 87 -6.64 -9.95 -16.38
C ALA A 87 -7.92 -10.54 -15.75
N ALA A 88 -8.01 -10.58 -14.41
CA ALA A 88 -9.21 -11.04 -13.71
C ALA A 88 -10.40 -10.12 -13.98
N VAL A 89 -10.20 -8.81 -13.91
CA VAL A 89 -11.21 -7.80 -14.22
C VAL A 89 -11.64 -7.89 -15.69
N GLU A 90 -10.68 -8.02 -16.62
CA GLU A 90 -10.97 -8.21 -18.05
C GLU A 90 -11.75 -9.51 -18.32
N ALA A 91 -11.53 -10.55 -17.51
CA ALA A 91 -12.29 -11.79 -17.54
C ALA A 91 -13.66 -11.69 -16.81
N GLY A 92 -14.05 -10.51 -16.32
CA GLY A 92 -15.37 -10.24 -15.74
C GLY A 92 -15.45 -10.27 -14.21
N ALA A 93 -14.32 -10.26 -13.49
CA ALA A 93 -14.35 -10.02 -12.04
C ALA A 93 -14.83 -8.57 -11.76
N GLN A 94 -15.79 -8.40 -10.85
CA GLN A 94 -16.36 -7.09 -10.49
C GLN A 94 -15.55 -6.38 -9.41
N GLY A 95 -14.64 -7.10 -8.76
CA GLY A 95 -13.68 -6.61 -7.78
C GLY A 95 -12.68 -7.72 -7.46
N VAL A 96 -11.57 -7.34 -6.84
CA VAL A 96 -10.51 -8.28 -6.46
C VAL A 96 -10.11 -8.09 -5.01
N VAL A 97 -9.79 -9.20 -4.34
CA VAL A 97 -9.27 -9.21 -2.96
C VAL A 97 -7.84 -9.75 -2.98
N VAL A 98 -6.94 -9.11 -2.26
CA VAL A 98 -5.57 -9.59 -2.07
C VAL A 98 -5.35 -9.87 -0.59
N THR A 99 -4.95 -11.11 -0.27
CA THR A 99 -4.58 -11.48 1.11
C THR A 99 -3.06 -11.50 1.27
N GLN A 100 -2.55 -10.84 2.31
CA GLN A 100 -1.12 -10.74 2.60
C GLN A 100 -0.87 -10.69 4.12
N GLY A 101 0.36 -11.03 4.54
CA GLY A 101 0.89 -10.68 5.86
C GLY A 101 0.93 -9.17 6.08
N THR A 102 0.83 -8.73 7.32
CA THR A 102 0.51 -7.32 7.60
C THR A 102 1.72 -6.38 7.66
N ASP A 103 2.95 -6.89 7.71
CA ASP A 103 4.12 -6.04 7.98
C ASP A 103 4.42 -5.03 6.87
N THR A 104 4.21 -5.41 5.61
CA THR A 104 4.43 -4.56 4.43
C THR A 104 3.15 -4.35 3.62
N LEU A 105 1.98 -4.65 4.20
CA LEU A 105 0.70 -4.59 3.49
C LEU A 105 0.39 -3.18 2.99
N GLU A 106 0.72 -2.14 3.77
CA GLU A 106 0.54 -0.75 3.35
C GLU A 106 1.40 -0.38 2.14
N GLU A 107 2.61 -0.95 2.05
CA GLU A 107 3.58 -0.70 0.98
C GLU A 107 3.15 -1.42 -0.29
N ALA A 108 2.73 -2.67 -0.17
CA ALA A 108 2.23 -3.48 -1.27
C ALA A 108 0.96 -2.86 -1.89
N ALA A 109 -0.01 -2.50 -1.04
CA ALA A 109 -1.23 -1.84 -1.49
C ALA A 109 -0.92 -0.52 -2.20
N PHE A 110 0.05 0.26 -1.70
CA PHE A 110 0.46 1.52 -2.31
C PHE A 110 1.11 1.33 -3.69
N VAL A 111 2.02 0.36 -3.84
CA VAL A 111 2.63 0.05 -5.15
C VAL A 111 1.57 -0.37 -6.17
N VAL A 112 0.61 -1.22 -5.76
CA VAL A 112 -0.50 -1.60 -6.64
C VAL A 112 -1.39 -0.39 -6.95
N ASP A 113 -1.64 0.53 -6.01
CA ASP A 113 -2.45 1.73 -6.23
C ASP A 113 -1.87 2.64 -7.32
N LEU A 114 -0.54 2.79 -7.32
CA LEU A 114 0.16 3.58 -8.33
C LEU A 114 0.05 3.00 -9.74
N LEU A 115 -0.08 1.67 -9.85
CA LEU A 115 -0.12 0.95 -11.12
C LEU A 115 -1.55 0.58 -11.55
N TRP A 116 -2.54 0.70 -10.66
CA TRP A 116 -3.93 0.34 -10.92
C TRP A 116 -4.67 1.43 -11.70
N ASP A 117 -5.20 1.04 -12.86
CA ASP A 117 -5.80 1.93 -13.86
C ASP A 117 -7.26 1.60 -14.17
N ARG A 118 -7.90 0.78 -13.33
CA ARG A 118 -9.29 0.33 -13.52
C ARG A 118 -10.22 0.87 -12.43
N PRO A 119 -11.51 1.03 -12.73
CA PRO A 119 -12.52 1.47 -11.76
C PRO A 119 -12.90 0.39 -10.72
N GLU A 120 -12.68 -0.89 -11.03
CA GLU A 120 -12.97 -2.01 -10.14
C GLU A 120 -12.16 -1.92 -8.84
N PRO A 121 -12.78 -2.21 -7.69
CA PRO A 121 -12.10 -2.15 -6.40
C PRO A 121 -11.04 -3.27 -6.28
N VAL A 122 -9.88 -2.89 -5.77
CA VAL A 122 -8.84 -3.80 -5.30
C VAL A 122 -8.74 -3.65 -3.79
N VAL A 123 -9.03 -4.71 -3.05
CA VAL A 123 -9.07 -4.68 -1.58
C VAL A 123 -7.96 -5.56 -1.01
N PHE A 124 -6.96 -4.93 -0.42
CA PHE A 124 -5.95 -5.63 0.39
C PHE A 124 -6.48 -5.90 1.79
N THR A 125 -6.23 -7.11 2.29
CA THR A 125 -6.58 -7.51 3.66
C THR A 125 -5.57 -8.52 4.22
N GLY A 126 -5.66 -8.77 5.51
CA GLY A 126 -4.77 -9.68 6.24
C GLY A 126 -5.31 -9.97 7.64
N ALA A 127 -4.44 -10.47 8.52
CA ALA A 127 -4.78 -10.72 9.91
C ALA A 127 -3.61 -10.36 10.81
N LEU A 128 -3.90 -9.82 12.00
CA LEU A 128 -2.91 -9.59 13.06
C LEU A 128 -2.76 -10.81 13.96
N ARG A 129 -3.79 -11.66 14.02
CA ARG A 129 -3.82 -12.90 14.81
C ARG A 129 -3.82 -14.11 13.89
N THR A 130 -3.17 -15.18 14.33
CA THR A 130 -3.20 -16.45 13.60
C THR A 130 -4.59 -17.08 13.67
N PRO A 131 -4.95 -17.98 12.73
CA PRO A 131 -6.26 -18.65 12.71
C PRO A 131 -6.63 -19.36 14.02
N ASP A 132 -5.66 -19.96 14.71
CA ASP A 132 -5.89 -20.70 15.97
C ASP A 132 -5.97 -19.79 17.22
N SER A 133 -5.69 -18.50 17.07
CA SER A 133 -5.72 -17.56 18.20
C SER A 133 -7.15 -17.25 18.64
N PRO A 134 -7.43 -17.16 19.96
CA PRO A 134 -8.69 -16.60 20.44
C PRO A 134 -8.94 -15.20 19.87
N GLY A 135 -10.09 -15.02 19.22
CA GLY A 135 -10.45 -13.77 18.56
C GLY A 135 -9.63 -13.50 17.29
N ALA A 136 -9.23 -14.53 16.55
CA ALA A 136 -8.65 -14.40 15.21
C ALA A 136 -9.48 -13.45 14.33
N ASP A 137 -8.81 -12.48 13.71
CA ASP A 137 -9.43 -11.41 12.93
C ASP A 137 -9.50 -11.73 11.42
N GLY A 138 -8.74 -12.72 10.95
CA GLY A 138 -8.69 -13.14 9.54
C GLY A 138 -10.06 -13.40 8.88
N PRO A 139 -10.92 -14.26 9.46
CA PRO A 139 -12.25 -14.52 8.90
C PRO A 139 -13.12 -13.27 8.73
N ALA A 140 -13.14 -12.40 9.75
CA ALA A 140 -13.92 -11.16 9.72
C ALA A 140 -13.36 -10.15 8.70
N ASN A 141 -12.02 -10.02 8.65
CA ASN A 141 -11.34 -9.16 7.70
C ASN A 141 -11.57 -9.63 6.25
N LEU A 142 -11.52 -10.94 5.99
CA LEU A 142 -11.76 -11.51 4.67
C LEU A 142 -13.21 -11.30 4.21
N LEU A 143 -14.19 -11.55 5.09
CA LEU A 143 -15.60 -11.29 4.78
C LEU A 143 -15.83 -9.81 4.44
N ALA A 144 -15.30 -8.90 5.27
CA ALA A 144 -15.40 -7.47 5.03
C ALA A 144 -14.72 -7.06 3.71
N ALA A 145 -13.55 -7.59 3.41
CA ALA A 145 -12.84 -7.29 2.17
C ALA A 145 -13.62 -7.74 0.92
N VAL A 146 -14.24 -8.92 0.94
CA VAL A 146 -15.10 -9.39 -0.15
C VAL A 146 -16.36 -8.53 -0.27
N GLN A 147 -16.97 -8.13 0.84
CA GLN A 147 -18.11 -7.18 0.82
C GLN A 147 -17.73 -5.84 0.19
N VAL A 148 -16.54 -5.31 0.50
CA VAL A 148 -16.02 -4.07 -0.12
C VAL A 148 -15.76 -4.28 -1.60
N ALA A 149 -15.12 -5.39 -2.00
CA ALA A 149 -14.84 -5.70 -3.40
C ALA A 149 -16.11 -5.92 -4.23
N ALA A 150 -17.18 -6.41 -3.61
CA ALA A 150 -18.50 -6.58 -4.21
C ALA A 150 -19.35 -5.30 -4.25
N SER A 151 -18.90 -4.20 -3.65
CA SER A 151 -19.70 -2.98 -3.51
C SER A 151 -19.45 -1.98 -4.65
N ASP A 152 -20.52 -1.59 -5.34
CA ASP A 152 -20.47 -0.48 -6.30
C ASP A 152 -19.99 0.83 -5.66
N ALA A 153 -20.24 1.03 -4.36
CA ALA A 153 -19.79 2.21 -3.64
C ALA A 153 -18.26 2.31 -3.58
N ALA A 154 -17.55 1.17 -3.67
CA ALA A 154 -16.09 1.08 -3.63
C ALA A 154 -15.42 1.31 -4.99
N ARG A 155 -16.19 1.42 -6.09
CA ARG A 155 -15.64 1.76 -7.40
C ARG A 155 -14.99 3.15 -7.40
N ASP A 156 -13.94 3.28 -8.21
CA ASP A 156 -13.14 4.49 -8.39
C ASP A 156 -12.41 5.00 -7.12
N LEU A 157 -12.36 4.22 -6.04
CA LEU A 157 -11.58 4.56 -4.84
C LEU A 157 -10.08 4.29 -5.00
N GLY A 158 -9.69 3.55 -6.04
CA GLY A 158 -8.34 3.01 -6.19
C GLY A 158 -8.15 1.73 -5.40
N VAL A 159 -6.91 1.46 -5.01
CA VAL A 159 -6.63 0.34 -4.11
C VAL A 159 -6.93 0.77 -2.69
N VAL A 160 -7.67 -0.08 -1.96
CA VAL A 160 -8.00 0.13 -0.56
C VAL A 160 -7.48 -1.01 0.30
N VAL A 161 -7.27 -0.70 1.58
CA VAL A 161 -6.94 -1.67 2.63
C VAL A 161 -8.15 -1.79 3.55
N CYS A 162 -8.63 -3.02 3.77
CA CYS A 162 -9.76 -3.31 4.64
C CYS A 162 -9.33 -4.25 5.78
N LEU A 163 -9.20 -3.71 6.99
CA LEU A 163 -8.97 -4.48 8.23
C LEU A 163 -9.80 -3.86 9.35
N ASN A 164 -10.20 -4.70 10.32
CA ASN A 164 -10.96 -4.26 11.50
C ASN A 164 -12.22 -3.45 11.11
N ALA A 165 -12.88 -3.86 10.02
CA ALA A 165 -14.05 -3.20 9.44
C ALA A 165 -13.85 -1.74 8.99
N GLU A 166 -12.62 -1.23 8.96
CA GLU A 166 -12.27 0.10 8.42
C GLU A 166 -11.73 -0.03 7.00
N ILE A 167 -12.09 0.92 6.12
CA ILE A 167 -11.67 0.98 4.73
C ILE A 167 -10.73 2.16 4.55
N HIS A 168 -9.47 1.92 4.19
CA HIS A 168 -8.45 2.95 4.05
C HIS A 168 -7.96 3.07 2.62
N ALA A 169 -7.68 4.29 2.14
CA ALA A 169 -6.96 4.47 0.88
C ALA A 169 -5.52 3.96 1.02
N ALA A 170 -5.05 3.16 0.07
CA ALA A 170 -3.69 2.60 0.09
C ALA A 170 -2.60 3.68 0.22
N ARG A 171 -2.80 4.83 -0.44
CA ARG A 171 -1.86 5.98 -0.35
C ARG A 171 -1.76 6.63 1.03
N LEU A 172 -2.73 6.40 1.92
CA LEU A 172 -2.83 7.06 3.23
C LEU A 172 -2.66 6.11 4.41
N VAL A 173 -2.92 4.82 4.21
CA VAL A 173 -2.92 3.82 5.29
C VAL A 173 -1.51 3.53 5.80
N ARG A 174 -1.38 3.31 7.09
CA ARG A 174 -0.14 2.91 7.79
C ARG A 174 -0.45 1.92 8.90
N LYS A 175 0.41 0.91 9.09
CA LYS A 175 0.47 0.01 10.24
C LYS A 175 1.17 0.76 11.37
N THR A 176 0.35 1.26 12.29
CA THR A 176 0.75 2.09 13.43
C THR A 176 0.92 1.32 14.73
N HIS A 177 0.62 0.01 14.73
CA HIS A 177 0.79 -0.86 15.88
C HIS A 177 1.29 -2.24 15.45
N ALA A 178 2.12 -2.88 16.28
CA ALA A 178 2.71 -4.18 15.95
C ALA A 178 1.69 -5.34 15.96
N SER A 179 0.77 -5.36 16.93
CA SER A 179 -0.10 -6.51 17.20
C SER A 179 -1.61 -6.24 17.40
N ASN A 180 -2.05 -4.98 17.46
CA ASN A 180 -3.45 -4.65 17.74
C ASN A 180 -4.28 -4.85 16.45
N PRO A 181 -5.44 -5.53 16.47
CA PRO A 181 -6.32 -5.62 15.30
C PRO A 181 -6.64 -4.26 14.65
N ALA A 182 -6.70 -3.18 15.43
CA ALA A 182 -6.83 -1.80 14.93
C ALA A 182 -5.48 -1.15 14.55
N ALA A 183 -4.50 -1.94 14.05
CA ALA A 183 -3.15 -1.45 13.77
C ALA A 183 -3.08 -0.51 12.56
N PHE A 184 -3.96 -0.71 11.58
CA PHE A 184 -3.97 0.11 10.36
C PHE A 184 -4.78 1.37 10.60
N THR A 185 -4.17 2.52 10.35
CA THR A 185 -4.83 3.83 10.45
C THR A 185 -4.43 4.70 9.26
N SER A 186 -5.14 5.80 9.01
CA SER A 186 -4.75 6.79 8.00
C SER A 186 -4.49 8.15 8.67
N PRO A 187 -3.27 8.37 9.23
CA PRO A 187 -2.97 9.55 10.02
C PRO A 187 -3.30 10.86 9.30
N GLY A 188 -4.13 11.71 9.93
CA GLY A 188 -4.52 13.02 9.41
C GLY A 188 -5.60 13.03 8.33
N ALA A 189 -6.06 11.87 7.85
CA ALA A 189 -7.15 11.77 6.86
C ALA A 189 -8.33 10.91 7.33
N GLY A 190 -8.06 9.92 8.20
CA GLY A 190 -9.05 8.93 8.60
C GLY A 190 -9.37 7.91 7.50
N PRO A 191 -10.17 6.88 7.81
CA PRO A 191 -10.63 5.92 6.82
C PRO A 191 -11.63 6.56 5.84
N LEU A 192 -11.74 5.96 4.67
CA LEU A 192 -12.72 6.29 3.63
C LEU A 192 -14.13 5.89 4.04
N GLY A 193 -14.26 4.88 4.91
CA GLY A 193 -15.52 4.24 5.22
C GLY A 193 -15.37 3.03 6.12
N TRP A 194 -16.47 2.31 6.26
CA TRP A 194 -16.60 1.18 7.20
C TRP A 194 -17.47 0.07 6.62
N VAL A 195 -17.28 -1.13 7.14
CA VAL A 195 -18.21 -2.26 6.97
C VAL A 195 -18.98 -2.45 8.27
N SER A 196 -20.30 -2.32 8.23
CA SER A 196 -21.14 -2.46 9.42
C SER A 196 -22.39 -3.24 9.07
N GLU A 197 -22.64 -4.34 9.79
CA GLU A 197 -23.77 -5.25 9.53
C GLU A 197 -23.80 -5.75 8.07
N GLY A 198 -22.63 -5.99 7.48
CA GLY A 198 -22.47 -6.40 6.08
C GLY A 198 -22.67 -5.28 5.06
N ARG A 199 -22.95 -4.04 5.50
CA ARG A 199 -23.11 -2.87 4.64
C ARG A 199 -21.79 -2.11 4.53
N VAL A 200 -21.37 -1.85 3.29
CA VAL A 200 -20.23 -0.98 2.97
C VAL A 200 -20.70 0.47 2.92
N GLY A 201 -20.19 1.30 3.83
CA GLY A 201 -20.47 2.74 3.87
C GLY A 201 -19.22 3.54 3.55
N ILE A 202 -19.20 4.22 2.40
CA ILE A 202 -18.13 5.14 2.00
C ILE A 202 -18.55 6.57 2.36
N VAL A 203 -17.79 7.21 3.26
CA VAL A 203 -18.05 8.58 3.73
C VAL A 203 -17.13 9.62 3.09
N THR A 204 -15.93 9.20 2.68
CA THR A 204 -14.92 10.06 2.05
C THR A 204 -14.42 9.38 0.78
N ARG A 205 -14.37 10.12 -0.33
CA ARG A 205 -13.73 9.65 -1.58
C ARG A 205 -12.41 10.40 -1.78
N PRO A 206 -11.28 9.71 -1.97
CA PRO A 206 -10.01 10.38 -2.20
C PRO A 206 -10.02 11.06 -3.57
N VAL A 207 -9.49 12.28 -3.66
CA VAL A 207 -9.15 12.86 -4.97
C VAL A 207 -8.01 12.02 -5.54
N ARG A 208 -8.25 11.38 -6.69
CA ARG A 208 -7.24 10.59 -7.40
C ARG A 208 -6.70 11.39 -8.57
N SER A 209 -5.39 11.59 -8.59
CA SER A 209 -4.64 12.06 -9.78
C SER A 209 -4.34 10.92 -10.76
N ALA A 210 -4.72 9.68 -10.42
CA ALA A 210 -4.49 8.46 -11.18
C ALA A 210 -5.44 8.30 -12.38
N PRO A 211 -5.05 7.54 -13.43
CA PRO A 211 -3.86 6.68 -13.50
C PRO A 211 -2.55 7.46 -13.72
N TRP A 212 -1.49 7.05 -13.00
CA TRP A 212 -0.13 7.58 -13.15
C TRP A 212 0.54 6.97 -14.40
N ARG A 213 0.16 7.47 -15.57
CA ARG A 213 0.63 6.95 -16.87
C ARG A 213 2.14 7.04 -17.03
N GLU A 214 2.77 7.95 -16.32
CA GLU A 214 4.22 8.10 -16.21
C GLU A 214 4.88 6.81 -15.67
N LEU A 215 4.16 5.94 -14.97
CA LEU A 215 4.66 4.68 -14.42
C LEU A 215 4.32 3.45 -15.29
N ASP A 216 3.60 3.61 -16.40
CA ASP A 216 3.13 2.46 -17.21
C ASP A 216 4.27 1.59 -17.75
N ALA A 217 5.44 2.19 -18.03
CA ALA A 217 6.63 1.46 -18.49
C ALA A 217 7.07 0.36 -17.49
N VAL A 218 6.79 0.53 -16.19
CA VAL A 218 7.09 -0.46 -15.16
C VAL A 218 6.36 -1.79 -15.40
N LYS A 219 5.12 -1.74 -15.93
CA LYS A 219 4.29 -2.92 -16.19
C LYS A 219 4.89 -3.86 -17.24
N SER A 220 5.81 -3.36 -18.07
CA SER A 220 6.48 -4.10 -19.15
C SER A 220 7.94 -4.47 -18.83
N LEU A 221 8.38 -4.32 -17.58
CA LEU A 221 9.74 -4.70 -17.19
C LEU A 221 9.95 -6.21 -17.33
N ASN A 222 11.04 -6.57 -18.01
CA ASN A 222 11.44 -7.97 -18.14
C ASN A 222 11.90 -8.53 -16.78
N ALA A 223 11.77 -9.85 -16.60
CA ALA A 223 12.25 -10.55 -15.40
C ALA A 223 13.78 -10.40 -15.18
N GLY A 224 14.55 -10.04 -16.21
CA GLY A 224 15.98 -9.74 -16.11
C GLY A 224 16.32 -8.31 -15.69
N THR A 225 15.35 -7.39 -15.65
CA THR A 225 15.63 -5.97 -15.38
C THR A 225 15.96 -5.75 -13.91
N THR A 226 17.16 -5.26 -13.63
CA THR A 226 17.57 -4.82 -12.29
C THR A 226 16.78 -3.57 -11.91
N LEU A 227 16.11 -3.62 -10.75
CA LEU A 227 15.40 -2.45 -10.23
C LEU A 227 16.38 -1.43 -9.61
N PRO A 228 16.09 -0.13 -9.71
CA PRO A 228 16.86 0.92 -9.06
C PRO A 228 16.98 0.69 -7.55
N ARG A 229 18.18 0.90 -7.01
CA ARG A 229 18.45 0.82 -5.57
C ARG A 229 18.22 2.19 -4.97
N VAL A 230 17.16 2.30 -4.16
CA VAL A 230 16.86 3.52 -3.39
C VAL A 230 17.08 3.27 -1.91
N ALA A 231 17.94 4.10 -1.29
CA ALA A 231 18.19 4.08 0.15
C ALA A 231 17.06 4.80 0.91
N LEU A 232 16.72 4.29 2.11
CA LEU A 232 15.87 4.98 3.07
C LEU A 232 16.69 5.25 4.34
N VAL A 233 16.96 6.52 4.62
CA VAL A 233 17.78 6.96 5.77
C VAL A 233 16.90 7.70 6.75
N ARG A 234 16.71 7.13 7.94
CA ARG A 234 15.93 7.78 9.00
C ARG A 234 16.85 8.54 9.94
N VAL A 235 16.64 9.85 10.06
CA VAL A 235 17.49 10.71 10.89
C VAL A 235 17.11 10.59 12.36
N GLY A 236 18.10 10.31 13.22
CA GLY A 236 17.99 10.20 14.68
C GLY A 236 18.30 11.48 15.45
N LEU A 237 18.17 11.41 16.78
CA LEU A 237 18.68 12.46 17.67
C LEU A 237 20.20 12.31 17.78
N GLY A 238 20.94 13.38 17.50
CA GLY A 238 22.41 13.35 17.53
C GLY A 238 23.05 12.64 16.33
N GLU A 239 22.30 12.44 15.24
CA GLU A 239 22.80 11.81 14.01
C GLU A 239 24.00 12.58 13.45
N ASP A 240 25.07 11.85 13.13
CA ASP A 240 26.24 12.35 12.42
C ASP A 240 26.26 11.91 10.95
N ALA A 241 27.29 12.28 10.21
CA ALA A 241 27.36 12.04 8.77
C ALA A 241 27.67 10.61 8.35
N HIS A 242 28.14 9.72 9.25
CA HIS A 242 28.78 8.46 8.84
C HIS A 242 27.84 7.54 8.06
N LEU A 243 26.58 7.40 8.49
CA LEU A 243 25.60 6.57 7.78
C LEU A 243 25.34 7.10 6.37
N LEU A 244 25.22 8.41 6.23
CA LEU A 244 24.92 9.04 4.95
C LEU A 244 26.14 9.03 4.02
N GLU A 245 27.36 9.15 4.55
CA GLU A 245 28.61 8.96 3.80
C GLU A 245 28.74 7.53 3.29
N ALA A 246 28.34 6.53 4.08
CA ALA A 246 28.29 5.14 3.63
C ALA A 246 27.26 4.94 2.49
N VAL A 247 26.11 5.62 2.56
CA VAL A 247 25.11 5.64 1.48
C VAL A 247 25.66 6.31 0.21
N GLU A 248 26.37 7.43 0.35
CA GLU A 248 27.05 8.11 -0.77
C GLU A 248 28.08 7.20 -1.44
N ALA A 249 28.92 6.52 -0.64
CA ALA A 249 29.93 5.59 -1.14
C ALA A 249 29.31 4.38 -1.86
N ALA A 250 28.15 3.90 -1.40
CA ALA A 250 27.46 2.75 -1.99
C ALA A 250 26.75 3.05 -3.32
N SER A 251 26.73 4.31 -3.77
CA SER A 251 26.23 4.77 -5.08
C SER A 251 24.80 4.30 -5.38
N PHE A 252 23.85 4.62 -4.49
CA PHE A 252 22.43 4.36 -4.71
C PHE A 252 21.85 5.24 -5.84
N ASP A 253 20.88 4.69 -6.58
CA ASP A 253 20.17 5.36 -7.68
C ASP A 253 19.18 6.42 -7.18
N GLY A 254 18.90 6.44 -5.88
CA GLY A 254 18.11 7.46 -5.20
C GLY A 254 18.25 7.36 -3.68
N VAL A 255 17.91 8.43 -2.98
CA VAL A 255 17.93 8.47 -1.51
C VAL A 255 16.65 9.11 -1.00
N VAL A 256 15.99 8.49 -0.03
CA VAL A 256 14.93 9.10 0.77
C VAL A 256 15.47 9.34 2.17
N VAL A 257 15.37 10.58 2.63
CA VAL A 257 15.79 10.97 3.99
C VAL A 257 14.55 11.32 4.79
N GLU A 258 14.31 10.59 5.87
CA GLU A 258 13.30 10.94 6.85
C GLU A 258 13.88 11.91 7.88
N GLY A 259 13.66 13.20 7.64
CA GLY A 259 14.02 14.27 8.57
C GLY A 259 13.16 14.24 9.83
N VAL A 260 13.63 14.93 10.87
CA VAL A 260 12.88 15.12 12.12
C VAL A 260 11.82 16.22 11.95
N GLY A 261 10.69 16.10 12.66
CA GLY A 261 9.66 17.14 12.69
C GLY A 261 9.17 17.53 11.29
N GLY A 262 9.34 18.80 10.91
CA GLY A 262 8.93 19.34 9.61
C GLY A 262 9.77 18.89 8.41
N GLY A 263 10.74 17.98 8.58
CA GLY A 263 11.69 17.59 7.53
C GLY A 263 13.06 18.23 7.73
N HIS A 264 13.54 18.30 8.97
CA HIS A 264 14.83 18.92 9.29
C HIS A 264 15.91 17.86 9.56
N VAL A 265 17.17 18.25 9.41
CA VAL A 265 18.34 17.41 9.68
C VAL A 265 19.39 18.17 10.50
N PRO A 266 20.25 17.47 11.26
CA PRO A 266 21.43 18.09 11.84
C PRO A 266 22.32 18.74 10.77
N ARG A 267 22.90 19.90 11.08
CA ARG A 267 23.80 20.64 10.18
C ARG A 267 24.94 19.78 9.61
N ALA A 268 25.41 18.79 10.37
CA ALA A 268 26.47 17.87 9.96
C ALA A 268 26.10 17.05 8.70
N LEU A 269 24.81 16.79 8.45
CA LEU A 269 24.35 16.03 7.28
C LEU A 269 24.32 16.86 5.99
N VAL A 270 24.22 18.19 6.12
CA VAL A 270 24.00 19.11 4.99
C VAL A 270 25.06 18.98 3.89
N PRO A 271 26.38 18.91 4.19
CA PRO A 271 27.38 18.78 3.13
C PRO A 271 27.24 17.50 2.31
N VAL A 272 26.88 16.38 2.95
CA VAL A 272 26.71 15.09 2.27
C VAL A 272 25.42 15.10 1.43
N LEU A 273 24.33 15.62 1.99
CA LEU A 273 23.06 15.75 1.27
C LEU A 273 23.16 16.64 0.03
N ALA A 274 23.91 17.75 0.11
CA ALA A 274 24.14 18.63 -1.02
C ALA A 274 24.89 17.90 -2.16
N ARG A 275 25.95 17.16 -1.85
CA ARG A 275 26.69 16.37 -2.84
C ARG A 275 25.86 15.25 -3.45
N LEU A 276 25.05 14.56 -2.64
CA LEU A 276 24.11 13.56 -3.12
C LEU A 276 23.10 14.17 -4.09
N ALA A 277 22.52 15.32 -3.73
CA ALA A 277 21.53 16.02 -4.55
C ALA A 277 22.09 16.56 -5.87
N GLU A 278 23.41 16.63 -6.06
CA GLU A 278 24.01 16.92 -7.36
C GLU A 278 23.97 15.70 -8.31
N ARG A 279 23.91 14.48 -7.76
CA ARG A 279 24.18 13.22 -8.50
C ARG A 279 22.98 12.28 -8.59
N THR A 280 22.12 12.27 -7.58
CA THR A 280 21.02 11.30 -7.43
C THR A 280 19.76 12.01 -6.91
N PRO A 281 18.53 11.56 -7.21
CA PRO A 281 17.34 12.14 -6.60
C PRO A 281 17.39 11.94 -5.08
N VAL A 282 17.31 13.04 -4.34
CA VAL A 282 17.25 13.03 -2.87
C VAL A 282 15.89 13.56 -2.44
N LEU A 283 15.06 12.67 -1.92
CA LEU A 283 13.73 12.97 -1.42
C LEU A 283 13.78 13.26 0.07
N LEU A 284 13.07 14.30 0.49
CA LEU A 284 12.91 14.70 1.87
C LEU A 284 11.51 14.30 2.34
N ALA A 285 11.45 13.36 3.29
CA ALA A 285 10.27 12.91 4.01
C ALA A 285 10.35 13.32 5.49
N SER A 286 9.24 13.22 6.22
CA SER A 286 9.24 13.39 7.68
C SER A 286 9.11 12.04 8.38
N ARG A 287 9.99 11.77 9.33
CA ARG A 287 9.93 10.53 10.14
C ARG A 287 8.71 10.46 11.07
N THR A 288 7.98 11.57 11.23
CA THR A 288 6.71 11.59 11.99
C THR A 288 5.68 10.66 11.35
N GLY A 289 5.76 10.50 10.02
CA GLY A 289 4.85 9.69 9.21
C GLY A 289 3.40 10.17 9.24
N ALA A 290 3.18 11.45 9.52
CA ALA A 290 1.90 12.12 9.43
C ALA A 290 2.10 13.60 9.10
N GLY A 291 1.18 14.18 8.33
CA GLY A 291 1.28 15.57 7.87
C GLY A 291 2.23 15.73 6.67
N GLU A 292 2.55 16.98 6.35
CA GLU A 292 3.41 17.34 5.21
C GLU A 292 4.80 17.74 5.67
N VAL A 293 5.78 17.44 4.82
CA VAL A 293 7.10 18.08 4.91
C VAL A 293 6.92 19.59 4.69
N LEU A 294 7.48 20.39 5.60
CA LEU A 294 7.44 21.83 5.48
C LEU A 294 8.24 22.28 4.25
N SER A 295 7.96 23.48 3.75
CA SER A 295 8.71 24.03 2.61
C SER A 295 9.11 25.50 2.74
N ARG A 296 8.59 26.23 3.74
CA ARG A 296 8.66 27.70 3.78
C ARG A 296 8.74 28.30 5.19
N THR A 297 9.10 27.52 6.21
CA THR A 297 9.02 27.96 7.61
C THR A 297 10.40 28.31 8.20
N TYR A 298 11.39 27.43 8.10
CA TYR A 298 12.70 27.57 8.73
C TYR A 298 13.83 27.58 7.71
N GLY A 299 14.79 28.50 7.89
CA GLY A 299 15.92 28.74 6.97
C GLY A 299 17.31 28.52 7.55
N TYR A 300 17.44 27.87 8.71
CA TYR A 300 18.76 27.54 9.27
C TYR A 300 19.40 26.36 8.50
N PRO A 301 20.73 26.17 8.55
CA PRO A 301 21.38 25.03 7.89
C PRO A 301 20.81 23.68 8.36
N GLY A 302 20.27 22.90 7.42
CA GLY A 302 19.57 21.64 7.70
C GLY A 302 18.06 21.77 7.93
N ALA A 303 17.51 22.97 7.89
CA ALA A 303 16.06 23.18 7.78
C ALA A 303 15.57 22.92 6.35
N GLU A 304 14.27 22.78 6.18
CA GLU A 304 13.63 22.47 4.91
C GLU A 304 13.95 23.51 3.82
N ILE A 305 13.95 24.82 4.12
CA ILE A 305 14.24 25.83 3.08
C ILE A 305 15.68 25.68 2.59
N ASP A 306 16.63 25.43 3.51
CA ASP A 306 18.03 25.20 3.18
C ASP A 306 18.19 23.92 2.34
N LEU A 307 17.57 22.82 2.75
CA LEU A 307 17.64 21.54 2.05
C LEU A 307 17.00 21.59 0.65
N LEU A 308 15.81 22.18 0.52
CA LEU A 308 15.14 22.35 -0.77
C LEU A 308 15.96 23.25 -1.71
N SER A 309 16.57 24.33 -1.19
CA SER A 309 17.46 25.19 -1.98
C SER A 309 18.73 24.47 -2.48
N ARG A 310 19.08 23.33 -1.87
CA ARG A 310 20.22 22.48 -2.24
C ARG A 310 19.83 21.33 -3.17
N GLY A 311 18.58 21.31 -3.67
CA GLY A 311 18.12 20.34 -4.65
C GLY A 311 17.48 19.08 -4.07
N LEU A 312 17.20 19.04 -2.76
CA LEU A 312 16.32 18.01 -2.21
C LEU A 312 14.87 18.31 -2.61
N VAL A 313 14.06 17.28 -2.75
CA VAL A 313 12.64 17.40 -3.14
C VAL A 313 11.74 16.88 -2.03
N GLY A 314 10.82 17.72 -1.56
CA GLY A 314 9.83 17.33 -0.56
C GLY A 314 8.77 16.39 -1.14
N VAL A 315 8.38 15.35 -0.38
CA VAL A 315 7.42 14.31 -0.83
C VAL A 315 6.00 14.54 -0.34
N GLY A 316 5.66 15.78 0.04
CA GLY A 316 4.34 16.13 0.56
C GLY A 316 3.95 15.28 1.77
N ARG A 317 2.85 14.52 1.64
CA ARG A 317 2.27 13.67 2.70
C ARG A 317 2.80 12.23 2.75
N LEU A 318 3.63 11.81 1.80
CA LEU A 318 4.15 10.45 1.80
C LEU A 318 5.11 10.23 2.99
N ASP A 319 4.96 9.09 3.65
CA ASP A 319 6.01 8.58 4.53
C ASP A 319 7.23 8.12 3.72
N GLY A 320 8.36 7.89 4.40
CA GLY A 320 9.61 7.53 3.74
C GLY A 320 9.55 6.19 3.01
N ALA A 321 8.79 5.22 3.51
CA ALA A 321 8.67 3.89 2.90
C ALA A 321 7.92 3.98 1.56
N LYS A 322 6.77 4.67 1.53
CA LYS A 322 6.02 4.91 0.29
C LYS A 322 6.77 5.80 -0.68
N ALA A 323 7.42 6.87 -0.21
CA ALA A 323 8.26 7.73 -1.05
C ALA A 323 9.40 6.95 -1.73
N ARG A 324 10.03 6.03 -0.99
CA ARG A 324 11.07 5.15 -1.54
C ARG A 324 10.53 4.28 -2.65
N LEU A 325 9.36 3.65 -2.46
CA LEU A 325 8.76 2.79 -3.47
C LEU A 325 8.33 3.56 -4.71
N ALA A 326 7.73 4.75 -4.53
CA ALA A 326 7.39 5.63 -5.64
C ALA A 326 8.63 6.02 -6.45
N LEU A 327 9.76 6.31 -5.79
CA LEU A 327 11.02 6.63 -6.48
C LEU A 327 11.61 5.43 -7.22
N VAL A 328 11.55 4.22 -6.63
CA VAL A 328 11.96 2.98 -7.31
C VAL A 328 11.15 2.80 -8.59
N LEU A 329 9.82 2.99 -8.54
CA LEU A 329 8.95 2.85 -9.71
C LEU A 329 9.24 3.94 -10.77
N ALA A 330 9.40 5.19 -10.35
CA ALA A 330 9.69 6.30 -11.27
C ALA A 330 11.02 6.10 -12.00
N LEU A 331 12.09 5.72 -11.30
CA LEU A 331 13.38 5.42 -11.90
C LEU A 331 13.30 4.15 -12.78
N ALA A 332 12.55 3.14 -12.37
CA ALA A 332 12.37 1.91 -13.16
C ALA A 332 11.56 2.16 -14.44
N ALA A 333 10.71 3.19 -14.47
CA ALA A 333 10.03 3.67 -15.67
C ALA A 333 10.97 4.40 -16.66
N GLY A 334 12.23 4.61 -16.30
CA GLY A 334 13.24 5.26 -17.13
C GLY A 334 13.28 6.77 -17.01
N HIS A 335 12.62 7.35 -16.01
CA HIS A 335 12.68 8.79 -15.75
C HIS A 335 14.06 9.21 -15.26
N ASP A 336 14.50 10.39 -15.69
CA ASP A 336 15.71 10.99 -15.16
C ASP A 336 15.52 11.46 -13.71
N ARG A 337 16.62 11.89 -13.09
CA ARG A 337 16.66 12.32 -11.68
C ARG A 337 15.60 13.38 -11.34
N ALA A 338 15.47 14.41 -12.16
CA ALA A 338 14.59 15.53 -11.88
C ALA A 338 13.12 15.10 -12.05
N THR A 339 12.82 14.46 -13.18
CA THR A 339 11.48 13.97 -13.52
C THR A 339 11.00 12.95 -12.49
N ALA A 340 11.86 12.03 -12.07
CA ALA A 340 11.52 11.03 -11.06
C ALA A 340 11.21 11.67 -9.71
N ALA A 341 12.02 12.64 -9.26
CA ALA A 341 11.79 13.33 -7.99
C ALA A 341 10.50 14.18 -8.01
N ASP A 342 10.27 14.91 -9.11
CA ASP A 342 9.07 15.72 -9.30
C ASP A 342 7.80 14.86 -9.34
N LEU A 343 7.85 13.70 -10.03
CA LEU A 343 6.74 12.75 -10.05
C LEU A 343 6.40 12.25 -8.63
N VAL A 344 7.40 11.90 -7.82
CA VAL A 344 7.16 11.47 -6.43
C VAL A 344 6.59 12.62 -5.60
N SER A 345 7.06 13.85 -5.81
CA SER A 345 6.48 15.04 -5.17
C SER A 345 5.01 15.23 -5.54
N GLN A 346 4.64 15.05 -6.81
CA GLN A 346 3.26 15.11 -7.28
C GLN A 346 2.40 13.98 -6.70
N ILE A 347 2.91 12.76 -6.60
CA ILE A 347 2.21 11.64 -5.95
C ILE A 347 1.89 11.98 -4.48
N GLY A 348 2.80 12.65 -3.79
CA GLY A 348 2.61 13.06 -2.40
C GLY A 348 1.81 14.35 -2.19
N GLY A 349 1.82 15.25 -3.18
CA GLY A 349 1.18 16.57 -3.13
C GLY A 349 -0.14 16.69 -3.89
N GLY A 350 -0.48 15.75 -4.77
CA GLY A 350 -1.71 15.75 -5.56
C GLY A 350 -2.95 15.58 -4.68
N TRP A 351 -3.62 16.71 -4.44
CA TRP A 351 -4.93 16.87 -3.81
C TRP A 351 -5.69 17.99 -4.52
#